data_AF-A0A252E532-F1
#
_entry.id   AF-A0A252E532-F1
#
_cell.length_a   1.000
_cell.length_b   1.000
_cell.length_c   1.000
_cell.angle_alpha   90.00
_cell.angle_beta   90.00
_cell.angle_gamma   90.00
#
_symmetry.space_group_name_H-M   'P 1'
#
loop_
_entity.id
_entity.type
_entity.pdbx_description
1 polymer ?
#
loop_
_entity_poly.entity_id
_entity_poly.type
_entity_poly.pdbx_seq_one_letter_code
_entity_poly.pdbx_strand_id
1 'polypeptide(L)'
;MNPSPQETKQLLQKAAACYQQAGWLAEACRLWEQIGEYHQAAITYEQLGNWAKAAHCYQQTQNWSKAAHYYQKAQQPQAAADCYLQANDTLKAAWIYVDSLQQIYRVQAQLTNFVAQTEIQALEIQLITARCQASSNKKAESALILREQLNPLLKLLTPSQQHLYQWALKIAQVLTRPDLTALIYATAYKAKMPNICQQWEQWAITTFKDATGVPKQEPVDELATDEFEVVTVNSKGEIINRVWQQAQYFSEPLGNGIELEMVYIPGGTFMMGSPDNSLNRERPQHQVTVQPFYMGKYQVTQAQWRAVAKLPKVERDLNPDPSIFKGENHPVECVFWKDAREFCARLSKATGKEYRLPSEAEWEYACRAGTTTPFHYGETISGDLANYDAASYTYAEEPAGEYREQTTPVGSFPPNSFGIYDMHGNVWELCADPMHNNYEGTPNASVLVLKNSNNNYSPVLRGGSWLNNSGYCRSAYRFDDTWRISFNDDVGFRVCGVVGRT
;
A
#
# COMPACT_ATOMS: atom_id res chain seq x y z
N MET A 1 44.31 -20.90 8.35
CA MET A 1 43.44 -21.76 9.16
C MET A 1 42.18 -21.98 8.35
N ASN A 2 41.69 -23.22 8.22
CA ASN A 2 40.39 -23.44 7.56
C ASN A 2 39.30 -22.86 8.46
N PRO A 3 38.35 -22.07 7.92
CA PRO A 3 37.25 -21.52 8.70
C PRO A 3 36.45 -22.66 9.35
N SER A 4 36.00 -22.44 10.57
CA SER A 4 35.08 -23.35 11.25
C SER A 4 33.78 -23.50 10.45
N PRO A 5 32.99 -24.57 10.65
CA PRO A 5 31.70 -24.74 10.00
C PRO A 5 30.75 -23.54 10.20
N GLN A 6 30.81 -22.90 11.37
CA GLN A 6 29.98 -21.74 11.71
C GLN A 6 30.43 -20.47 10.99
N GLU A 7 31.74 -20.22 10.90
CA GLU A 7 32.31 -19.12 10.12
C GLU A 7 32.04 -19.30 8.62
N THR A 8 32.16 -20.53 8.12
CA THR A 8 31.82 -20.88 6.73
C THR A 8 30.35 -20.58 6.44
N LYS A 9 29.44 -20.97 7.34
CA LYS A 9 28.00 -20.65 7.21
C LYS A 9 27.76 -19.14 7.16
N GLN A 10 28.37 -18.36 8.05
CA GLN A 10 28.20 -16.90 8.07
C GLN A 10 28.74 -16.22 6.80
N LEU A 11 29.87 -16.68 6.26
CA LEU A 11 30.42 -16.16 5.01
C LEU A 11 29.48 -16.44 3.83
N LEU A 12 28.94 -17.66 3.75
CA LEU A 12 27.98 -18.04 2.71
C LEU A 12 26.65 -17.27 2.82
N GLN A 13 26.18 -16.98 4.05
CA GLN A 13 25.01 -16.11 4.27
C GLN A 13 25.24 -14.69 3.70
N LYS A 14 26.40 -14.09 4.00
CA LYS A 14 26.76 -12.77 3.48
C LYS A 14 26.87 -12.78 1.95
N ALA A 15 27.53 -13.79 1.39
CA ALA A 15 27.67 -13.94 -0.06
C ALA A 15 26.31 -14.08 -0.76
N ALA A 16 25.39 -14.87 -0.21
CA ALA A 16 24.04 -15.02 -0.75
C ALA A 16 23.25 -13.70 -0.75
N ALA A 17 23.35 -12.93 0.34
CA ALA A 17 22.75 -11.59 0.42
C ALA A 17 23.34 -10.62 -0.62
N CYS A 18 24.66 -10.64 -0.82
CA CYS A 18 25.31 -9.83 -1.85
C CYS A 18 24.85 -10.21 -3.27
N TYR A 19 24.77 -11.51 -3.58
CA TYR A 19 24.26 -11.95 -4.88
C TYR A 19 22.80 -11.53 -5.11
N GLN A 20 21.97 -11.61 -4.07
CA GLN A 20 20.58 -11.18 -4.16
C GLN A 20 20.46 -9.67 -4.42
N GLN A 21 21.23 -8.84 -3.70
CA GLN A 21 21.29 -7.39 -3.93
C GLN A 21 21.81 -7.03 -5.33
N ALA A 22 22.73 -7.83 -5.87
CA ALA A 22 23.27 -7.64 -7.22
C ALA A 22 22.33 -8.16 -8.33
N GLY A 23 21.19 -8.79 -7.99
CA GLY A 23 20.25 -9.39 -8.96
C GLY A 23 20.63 -10.80 -9.45
N TRP A 24 21.65 -11.42 -8.88
CA TRP A 24 22.11 -12.79 -9.19
C TRP A 24 21.31 -13.81 -8.38
N LEU A 25 19.98 -13.83 -8.62
CA LEU A 25 19.02 -14.56 -7.78
C LEU A 25 19.23 -16.09 -7.82
N ALA A 26 19.66 -16.65 -8.96
CA ALA A 26 19.88 -18.09 -9.09
C ALA A 26 21.07 -18.56 -8.22
N GLU A 27 22.15 -17.78 -8.17
CA GLU A 27 23.32 -18.02 -7.34
C GLU A 27 22.98 -17.83 -5.86
N ALA A 28 22.22 -16.79 -5.52
CA ALA A 28 21.73 -16.56 -4.15
C ALA A 28 20.90 -17.75 -3.65
N CYS A 29 19.95 -18.25 -4.46
CA CYS A 29 19.15 -19.43 -4.13
C CYS A 29 20.00 -20.67 -3.82
N ARG A 30 21.00 -20.98 -4.66
CA ARG A 30 21.89 -22.15 -4.45
C ARG A 30 22.64 -22.02 -3.12
N LEU A 31 23.13 -20.83 -2.80
CA LEU A 31 23.83 -20.61 -1.54
C LEU A 31 22.89 -20.76 -0.35
N TRP A 32 21.67 -20.19 -0.41
CA TRP A 32 20.67 -20.33 0.65
C TRP A 32 20.31 -21.80 0.92
N GLU A 33 20.12 -22.60 -0.12
CA GLU A 33 19.90 -24.05 0.01
C GLU A 33 21.12 -24.75 0.62
N GLN A 34 22.33 -24.43 0.16
CA GLN A 34 23.58 -25.05 0.63
C GLN A 34 23.77 -24.90 2.15
N ILE A 35 23.34 -23.78 2.72
CA ILE A 35 23.45 -23.52 4.16
C ILE A 35 22.20 -23.88 4.97
N GLY A 36 21.19 -24.48 4.32
CA GLY A 36 19.94 -24.91 4.94
C GLY A 36 18.96 -23.77 5.27
N GLU A 37 19.17 -22.57 4.76
CA GLU A 37 18.29 -21.41 4.97
C GLU A 37 17.13 -21.42 3.97
N TYR A 38 16.31 -22.48 4.02
CA TYR A 38 15.25 -22.74 3.04
C TYR A 38 14.19 -21.63 2.98
N HIS A 39 13.97 -20.88 4.06
CA HIS A 39 13.03 -19.75 4.02
C HIS A 39 13.51 -18.63 3.08
N GLN A 40 14.80 -18.30 3.13
CA GLN A 40 15.41 -17.29 2.26
C GLN A 40 15.52 -17.78 0.82
N ALA A 41 15.86 -19.06 0.64
CA ALA A 41 15.83 -19.71 -0.67
C ALA A 41 14.43 -19.61 -1.31
N ALA A 42 13.38 -19.88 -0.52
CA ALA A 42 11.99 -19.83 -1.00
C ALA A 42 11.62 -18.43 -1.51
N ILE A 43 11.85 -17.37 -0.71
CA ILE A 43 11.57 -15.97 -1.10
C ILE A 43 12.35 -15.60 -2.37
N THR A 44 13.61 -16.02 -2.46
CA THR A 44 14.45 -15.72 -3.63
C THR A 44 13.95 -16.47 -4.88
N TYR A 45 13.47 -17.71 -4.75
CA TYR A 45 12.84 -18.45 -5.85
C TYR A 45 11.49 -17.86 -6.27
N GLU A 46 10.73 -17.26 -5.35
CA GLU A 46 9.52 -16.49 -5.69
C GLU A 46 9.88 -15.32 -6.62
N GLN A 47 10.94 -14.57 -6.28
CA GLN A 47 11.44 -13.45 -7.11
C GLN A 47 11.91 -13.91 -8.49
N LEU A 48 12.53 -15.09 -8.58
CA LEU A 48 12.97 -15.68 -9.84
C LEU A 48 11.80 -16.29 -10.67
N GLY A 49 10.60 -16.42 -10.10
CA GLY A 49 9.47 -17.08 -10.74
C GLY A 49 9.59 -18.61 -10.81
N ASN A 50 10.48 -19.22 -10.03
CA ASN A 50 10.66 -20.68 -10.00
C ASN A 50 9.77 -21.32 -8.91
N TRP A 51 8.48 -21.47 -9.23
CA TRP A 51 7.45 -21.89 -8.28
C TRP A 51 7.68 -23.29 -7.68
N ALA A 52 8.16 -24.25 -8.48
CA ALA A 52 8.38 -25.62 -8.01
C ALA A 52 9.45 -25.68 -6.91
N LYS A 53 10.55 -24.93 -7.10
CA LYS A 53 11.63 -24.84 -6.10
C LYS A 53 11.21 -24.03 -4.88
N ALA A 54 10.52 -22.90 -5.07
CA ALA A 54 9.96 -22.13 -3.96
C ALA A 54 9.04 -23.00 -3.08
N ALA A 55 8.16 -23.80 -3.70
CA ALA A 55 7.28 -24.73 -3.02
C ALA A 55 8.05 -25.78 -2.20
N HIS A 56 9.08 -26.39 -2.80
CA HIS A 56 9.93 -27.36 -2.13
C HIS A 56 10.62 -26.75 -0.90
N CYS A 57 11.19 -25.56 -1.03
CA CYS A 57 11.82 -24.86 0.09
C CYS A 57 10.82 -24.55 1.21
N TYR A 58 9.61 -24.09 0.88
CA TYR A 58 8.56 -23.88 1.89
C TYR A 58 8.13 -25.17 2.58
N GLN A 59 8.11 -26.28 1.84
CA GLN A 59 7.85 -27.61 2.39
C GLN A 59 8.91 -28.01 3.41
N GLN A 60 10.20 -27.76 3.14
CA GLN A 60 11.29 -28.01 4.09
C GLN A 60 11.14 -27.19 5.37
N THR A 61 10.64 -25.96 5.26
CA THR A 61 10.35 -25.10 6.43
C THR A 61 9.02 -25.39 7.11
N GLN A 62 8.30 -26.44 6.70
CA GLN A 62 6.95 -26.78 7.18
C GLN A 62 5.92 -25.66 7.01
N ASN A 63 6.13 -24.75 6.05
CA ASN A 63 5.15 -23.73 5.68
C ASN A 63 4.21 -24.30 4.61
N TRP A 64 3.37 -25.25 5.06
CA TRP A 64 2.55 -26.09 4.20
C TRP A 64 1.57 -25.30 3.32
N SER A 65 0.97 -24.22 3.85
CA SER A 65 0.03 -23.38 3.10
C SER A 65 0.69 -22.65 1.93
N LYS A 66 1.89 -22.08 2.14
CA LYS A 66 2.66 -21.45 1.06
C LYS A 66 3.19 -22.49 0.06
N ALA A 67 3.71 -23.62 0.55
CA ALA A 67 4.15 -24.71 -0.30
C ALA A 67 3.04 -25.17 -1.24
N ALA A 68 1.82 -25.37 -0.71
CA ALA A 68 0.66 -25.78 -1.48
C ALA A 68 0.28 -24.75 -2.57
N HIS A 69 0.26 -23.46 -2.23
CA HIS A 69 -0.01 -22.38 -3.20
C HIS A 69 0.99 -22.39 -4.36
N TYR A 70 2.29 -22.56 -4.08
CA TYR A 70 3.32 -22.58 -5.13
C TYR A 70 3.36 -23.87 -5.92
N TYR A 71 3.08 -25.03 -5.31
CA TYR A 71 2.88 -26.27 -6.07
C TYR A 71 1.69 -26.16 -7.04
N GLN A 72 0.63 -25.46 -6.66
CA GLN A 72 -0.49 -25.19 -7.56
C GLN A 72 -0.07 -24.29 -8.73
N LYS A 73 0.71 -23.21 -8.48
CA LYS A 73 1.31 -22.37 -9.54
C LYS A 73 2.25 -23.16 -10.45
N ALA A 74 2.99 -24.12 -9.89
CA ALA A 74 3.89 -25.00 -10.62
C ALA A 74 3.17 -26.13 -11.39
N GLN A 75 1.83 -26.17 -11.37
CA GLN A 75 1.02 -27.23 -11.99
C GLN A 75 1.34 -28.63 -11.44
N GLN A 76 1.64 -28.74 -10.15
CA GLN A 76 1.89 -29.99 -9.43
C GLN A 76 0.75 -30.28 -8.43
N PRO A 77 -0.44 -30.72 -8.91
CA PRO A 77 -1.64 -30.80 -8.11
C PRO A 77 -1.55 -31.83 -6.96
N GLN A 78 -0.85 -32.95 -7.15
CA GLN A 78 -0.71 -33.96 -6.11
C GLN A 78 0.07 -33.41 -4.90
N ALA A 79 1.24 -32.81 -5.14
CA ALA A 79 2.05 -32.19 -4.09
C ALA A 79 1.32 -31.04 -3.39
N ALA A 80 0.55 -30.24 -4.14
CA ALA A 80 -0.27 -29.17 -3.59
C ALA A 80 -1.36 -29.71 -2.64
N ALA A 81 -2.09 -30.76 -3.05
CA ALA A 81 -3.11 -31.39 -2.23
C ALA A 81 -2.52 -32.00 -0.95
N ASP A 82 -1.39 -32.68 -1.06
CA ASP A 82 -0.71 -33.29 0.10
C ASP A 82 -0.24 -32.21 1.09
N CYS A 83 0.28 -31.09 0.61
CA CYS A 83 0.64 -29.95 1.45
C CYS A 83 -0.58 -29.31 2.14
N TYR A 84 -1.71 -29.13 1.44
CA TYR A 84 -2.93 -28.63 2.08
C TYR A 84 -3.45 -29.55 3.18
N LEU A 85 -3.33 -30.87 3.01
CA LEU A 85 -3.65 -31.83 4.07
C LEU A 85 -2.73 -31.68 5.29
N GLN A 86 -1.43 -31.47 5.08
CA GLN A 86 -0.49 -31.17 6.19
C GLN A 86 -0.81 -29.83 6.87
N ALA A 87 -1.34 -28.86 6.13
CA ALA A 87 -1.81 -27.58 6.66
C ALA A 87 -3.18 -27.66 7.37
N ASN A 88 -3.78 -28.86 7.45
CA ASN A 88 -5.14 -29.09 7.95
C ASN A 88 -6.24 -28.36 7.14
N ASP A 89 -5.97 -28.01 5.87
CA ASP A 89 -6.91 -27.36 4.95
C ASP A 89 -7.52 -28.41 3.99
N THR A 90 -8.40 -29.23 4.57
CA THR A 90 -8.98 -30.40 3.89
C THR A 90 -9.88 -30.02 2.71
N LEU A 91 -10.56 -28.87 2.75
CA LEU A 91 -11.47 -28.44 1.68
C LEU A 91 -10.72 -27.94 0.44
N LYS A 92 -9.60 -27.23 0.59
CA LYS A 92 -8.76 -26.89 -0.57
C LYS A 92 -8.10 -28.11 -1.19
N ALA A 93 -7.65 -29.07 -0.37
CA ALA A 93 -7.16 -30.35 -0.87
C ALA A 93 -8.26 -31.09 -1.65
N ALA A 94 -9.48 -31.18 -1.10
CA ALA A 94 -10.64 -31.77 -1.76
C ALA A 94 -10.96 -31.10 -3.10
N TRP A 95 -10.90 -29.76 -3.18
CA TRP A 95 -11.07 -29.05 -4.44
C TRP A 95 -10.06 -29.49 -5.50
N ILE A 96 -8.77 -29.59 -5.15
CA ILE A 96 -7.71 -30.04 -6.09
C ILE A 96 -7.94 -31.48 -6.53
N TYR A 97 -8.36 -32.36 -5.61
CA TYR A 97 -8.68 -33.74 -5.93
C TYR A 97 -9.78 -33.85 -6.98
N VAL A 98 -10.81 -33.00 -6.91
CA VAL A 98 -11.90 -32.99 -7.88
C VAL A 98 -11.47 -32.31 -9.19
N ASP A 99 -10.90 -31.11 -9.11
CA ASP A 99 -10.68 -30.26 -10.29
C ASP A 99 -9.52 -30.76 -11.15
N SER A 100 -8.39 -31.13 -10.53
CA SER A 100 -7.15 -31.45 -11.22
C SER A 100 -6.87 -32.95 -11.28
N LEU A 101 -7.18 -33.69 -10.22
CA LEU A 101 -6.84 -35.13 -10.10
C LEU A 101 -8.00 -36.06 -10.48
N GLN A 102 -9.19 -35.52 -10.78
CA GLN A 102 -10.39 -36.27 -11.17
C GLN A 102 -10.82 -37.37 -10.17
N GLN A 103 -10.48 -37.22 -8.87
CA GLN A 103 -10.81 -38.19 -7.81
C GLN A 103 -12.18 -37.92 -7.17
N ILE A 104 -13.22 -37.82 -7.99
CA ILE A 104 -14.55 -37.32 -7.60
C ILE A 104 -15.19 -38.17 -6.48
N TYR A 105 -15.20 -39.51 -6.65
CA TYR A 105 -15.84 -40.42 -5.71
C TYR A 105 -15.19 -40.40 -4.32
N ARG A 106 -13.86 -40.21 -4.27
CA ARG A 106 -13.11 -40.08 -3.01
C ARG A 106 -13.57 -38.86 -2.24
N VAL A 107 -13.69 -37.72 -2.93
CA VAL A 107 -14.09 -36.46 -2.30
C VAL A 107 -15.55 -36.48 -1.88
N GLN A 108 -16.45 -37.04 -2.69
CA GLN A 108 -17.86 -37.20 -2.31
C GLN A 108 -18.02 -37.99 -1.00
N ALA A 109 -17.28 -39.10 -0.84
CA ALA A 109 -17.31 -39.87 0.40
C ALA A 109 -16.78 -39.08 1.62
N GLN A 110 -15.76 -38.23 1.42
CA GLN A 110 -15.20 -37.39 2.47
C GLN A 110 -16.16 -36.27 2.89
N LEU A 111 -16.84 -35.65 1.94
CA LEU A 111 -17.76 -34.53 2.22
C LEU A 111 -19.01 -34.96 3.00
N THR A 112 -19.54 -36.17 2.78
CA THR A 112 -20.73 -36.67 3.50
C THR A 112 -20.55 -36.68 5.02
N ASN A 113 -19.32 -36.85 5.49
CA ASN A 113 -19.01 -36.90 6.92
C ASN A 113 -18.42 -35.58 7.45
N PHE A 114 -18.29 -34.56 6.61
CA PHE A 114 -17.66 -33.30 6.98
C PHE A 114 -18.69 -32.36 7.61
N VAL A 115 -18.42 -31.87 8.83
CA VAL A 115 -19.28 -30.91 9.53
C VAL A 115 -18.66 -29.53 9.45
N ALA A 116 -19.27 -28.63 8.67
CA ALA A 116 -18.85 -27.24 8.55
C ALA A 116 -18.93 -26.52 9.91
N GLN A 117 -17.86 -25.80 10.26
CA GLN A 117 -17.78 -24.99 11.49
C GLN A 117 -18.03 -23.50 11.21
N THR A 118 -17.99 -23.07 9.96
CA THR A 118 -18.15 -21.66 9.55
C THR A 118 -19.03 -21.53 8.30
N GLU A 119 -19.60 -20.35 8.08
CA GLU A 119 -20.35 -20.04 6.84
C GLU A 119 -19.46 -20.21 5.59
N ILE A 120 -18.16 -19.90 5.68
CA ILE A 120 -17.19 -20.08 4.59
C ILE A 120 -17.01 -21.56 4.26
N GLN A 121 -16.77 -22.41 5.26
CA GLN A 121 -16.63 -23.85 5.05
C GLN A 121 -17.91 -24.47 4.48
N ALA A 122 -19.08 -24.00 4.93
CA ALA A 122 -20.35 -24.46 4.36
C ALA A 122 -20.44 -24.13 2.85
N LEU A 123 -20.06 -22.90 2.47
CA LEU A 123 -20.02 -22.48 1.07
C LEU A 123 -18.98 -23.26 0.25
N GLU A 124 -17.79 -23.50 0.79
CA GLU A 124 -16.75 -24.32 0.16
C GLU A 124 -17.25 -25.74 -0.14
N ILE A 125 -17.92 -26.38 0.83
CA ILE A 125 -18.52 -27.71 0.64
C ILE A 125 -19.55 -27.70 -0.49
N GLN A 126 -20.42 -26.68 -0.55
CA GLN A 126 -21.41 -26.57 -1.61
C GLN A 126 -20.75 -26.38 -2.99
N LEU A 127 -19.70 -25.55 -3.09
CA LEU A 127 -18.96 -25.36 -4.34
C LEU A 127 -18.22 -26.64 -4.78
N ILE A 128 -17.58 -27.35 -3.85
CA ILE A 128 -16.93 -28.64 -4.17
C ILE A 128 -17.99 -29.66 -4.61
N THR A 129 -19.15 -29.71 -3.95
CA THR A 129 -20.27 -30.58 -4.33
C THR A 129 -20.77 -30.28 -5.74
N ALA A 130 -20.98 -28.99 -6.06
CA ALA A 130 -21.35 -28.55 -7.40
C ALA A 130 -20.28 -28.94 -8.44
N ARG A 131 -18.99 -28.84 -8.09
CA ARG A 131 -17.90 -29.25 -8.98
C ARG A 131 -17.89 -30.76 -9.23
N CYS A 132 -18.14 -31.58 -8.21
CA CYS A 132 -18.30 -33.03 -8.34
C CYS A 132 -19.46 -33.37 -9.30
N GLN A 133 -20.63 -32.75 -9.09
CA GLN A 133 -21.81 -32.98 -9.94
C GLN A 133 -21.59 -32.55 -11.39
N ALA A 134 -20.87 -31.44 -11.62
CA ALA A 134 -20.51 -30.98 -12.96
C ALA A 134 -19.67 -32.03 -13.71
N SER A 135 -18.77 -32.73 -13.01
CA SER A 135 -17.96 -33.82 -13.58
C SER A 135 -18.72 -35.14 -13.72
N SER A 136 -19.69 -35.45 -12.84
CA SER A 136 -20.46 -36.70 -12.87
C SER A 136 -21.71 -36.68 -13.77
N ASN A 137 -21.70 -35.87 -14.84
CA ASN A 137 -22.82 -35.68 -15.79
C ASN A 137 -24.14 -35.14 -15.17
N LYS A 138 -24.10 -34.62 -13.94
CA LYS A 138 -25.23 -34.01 -13.23
C LYS A 138 -25.19 -32.48 -13.33
N LYS A 139 -25.05 -31.99 -14.57
CA LYS A 139 -24.85 -30.55 -14.84
C LYS A 139 -26.00 -29.66 -14.36
N ALA A 140 -27.24 -30.17 -14.40
CA ALA A 140 -28.41 -29.43 -13.93
C ALA A 140 -28.41 -29.22 -12.41
N GLU A 141 -28.08 -30.26 -11.64
CA GLU A 141 -27.93 -30.17 -10.17
C GLU A 141 -26.82 -29.18 -9.81
N SER A 142 -25.67 -29.27 -10.49
CA SER A 142 -24.54 -28.37 -10.27
C SER A 142 -24.88 -26.90 -10.53
N ALA A 143 -25.61 -26.62 -11.62
CA ALA A 143 -26.07 -25.27 -11.95
C ALA A 143 -27.06 -24.71 -10.92
N LEU A 144 -27.90 -25.56 -10.34
CA LEU A 144 -28.86 -25.18 -9.30
C LEU A 144 -28.13 -24.78 -8.01
N ILE A 145 -27.19 -25.61 -7.55
CA ILE A 145 -26.36 -25.28 -6.38
C ILE A 145 -25.66 -23.94 -6.60
N LEU A 146 -25.03 -23.75 -7.77
CA LEU A 146 -24.29 -22.52 -8.04
C LEU A 146 -25.18 -21.28 -7.96
N ARG A 147 -26.43 -21.35 -8.45
CA ARG A 147 -27.40 -20.25 -8.36
C ARG A 147 -27.83 -19.96 -6.93
N GLU A 148 -28.12 -20.99 -6.14
CA GLU A 148 -28.50 -20.83 -4.73
C GLU A 148 -27.38 -20.20 -3.90
N GLN A 149 -26.12 -20.51 -4.24
CA GLN A 149 -24.96 -20.01 -3.53
C GLN A 149 -24.50 -18.61 -3.96
N LEU A 150 -25.09 -17.97 -4.98
CA LEU A 150 -24.68 -16.62 -5.41
C LEU A 150 -24.86 -15.55 -4.32
N ASN A 151 -25.96 -15.61 -3.56
CA ASN A 151 -26.21 -14.64 -2.49
C ASN A 151 -25.27 -14.86 -1.28
N PRO A 152 -25.08 -16.08 -0.76
CA PRO A 152 -24.02 -16.38 0.20
C PRO A 152 -22.63 -15.95 -0.28
N LEU A 153 -22.31 -16.22 -1.55
CA LEU A 153 -21.06 -15.84 -2.18
C LEU A 153 -20.87 -14.32 -2.17
N LEU A 154 -21.91 -13.53 -2.55
CA LEU A 154 -21.87 -12.07 -2.50
C LEU A 154 -21.56 -11.54 -1.10
N LYS A 155 -22.19 -12.10 -0.06
CA LYS A 155 -22.03 -11.68 1.34
C LYS A 155 -20.62 -11.94 1.87
N LEU A 156 -20.00 -13.04 1.43
CA LEU A 156 -18.73 -13.53 1.97
C LEU A 156 -17.51 -13.19 1.10
N LEU A 157 -17.72 -12.66 -0.11
CA LEU A 157 -16.64 -12.31 -1.01
C LEU A 157 -15.83 -11.14 -0.45
N THR A 158 -14.58 -11.43 -0.09
CA THR A 158 -13.58 -10.44 0.34
C THR A 158 -12.28 -10.74 -0.39
N PRO A 159 -11.33 -9.80 -0.46
CA PRO A 159 -10.03 -10.06 -1.09
C PRO A 159 -9.28 -11.27 -0.52
N SER A 160 -9.45 -11.58 0.78
CA SER A 160 -8.85 -12.75 1.42
C SER A 160 -9.52 -14.09 1.05
N GLN A 161 -10.72 -14.05 0.44
CA GLN A 161 -11.53 -15.22 0.06
C GLN A 161 -11.71 -15.32 -1.46
N GLN A 162 -10.75 -14.81 -2.24
CA GLN A 162 -10.80 -14.81 -3.70
C GLN A 162 -10.94 -16.21 -4.30
N HIS A 163 -10.50 -17.27 -3.61
CA HIS A 163 -10.62 -18.65 -4.11
C HIS A 163 -12.07 -19.08 -4.31
N LEU A 164 -13.02 -18.61 -3.48
CA LEU A 164 -14.44 -18.95 -3.62
C LEU A 164 -15.02 -18.47 -4.95
N TYR A 165 -14.64 -17.25 -5.36
CA TYR A 165 -14.98 -16.69 -6.66
C TYR A 165 -14.36 -17.50 -7.80
N GLN A 166 -13.08 -17.85 -7.69
CA GLN A 166 -12.37 -18.65 -8.70
C GLN A 166 -12.98 -20.05 -8.85
N TRP A 167 -13.40 -20.66 -7.75
CA TRP A 167 -14.08 -21.96 -7.75
C TRP A 167 -15.43 -21.88 -8.45
N ALA A 168 -16.25 -20.87 -8.12
CA ALA A 168 -17.54 -20.65 -8.77
C ALA A 168 -17.38 -20.44 -10.30
N LEU A 169 -16.42 -19.61 -10.72
CA LEU A 169 -16.11 -19.41 -12.14
C LEU A 169 -15.70 -20.71 -12.84
N LYS A 170 -14.82 -21.50 -12.22
CA LYS A 170 -14.37 -22.77 -12.79
C LYS A 170 -15.54 -23.74 -13.02
N ILE A 171 -16.48 -23.80 -12.08
CA ILE A 171 -17.70 -24.61 -12.24
C ILE A 171 -18.53 -24.11 -13.42
N ALA A 172 -18.81 -22.81 -13.49
CA ALA A 172 -19.58 -22.23 -14.59
C ALA A 172 -18.95 -22.47 -15.98
N GLN A 173 -17.61 -22.40 -16.06
CA GLN A 173 -16.84 -22.72 -17.26
C GLN A 173 -17.02 -24.19 -17.67
N VAL A 174 -16.89 -25.14 -16.73
CA VAL A 174 -17.08 -26.58 -16.99
C VAL A 174 -18.52 -26.89 -17.41
N LEU A 175 -19.50 -26.18 -16.85
CA LEU A 175 -20.90 -26.31 -17.23
C LEU A 175 -21.20 -25.72 -18.60
N THR A 176 -20.28 -24.95 -19.20
CA THR A 176 -20.48 -24.24 -20.47
C THR A 176 -21.74 -23.36 -20.43
N ARG A 177 -21.94 -22.65 -19.30
CA ARG A 177 -23.11 -21.79 -19.05
C ARG A 177 -22.68 -20.33 -18.92
N PRO A 178 -22.68 -19.56 -20.02
CA PRO A 178 -22.25 -18.16 -20.00
C PRO A 178 -23.14 -17.28 -19.12
N ASP A 179 -24.43 -17.60 -18.97
CA ASP A 179 -25.36 -16.91 -18.08
C ASP A 179 -24.93 -16.98 -16.61
N LEU A 180 -24.45 -18.16 -16.15
CA LEU A 180 -23.92 -18.33 -14.79
C LEU A 180 -22.60 -17.58 -14.62
N THR A 181 -21.75 -17.60 -15.65
CA THR A 181 -20.46 -16.90 -15.63
C THR A 181 -20.68 -15.39 -15.49
N ALA A 182 -21.60 -14.81 -16.27
CA ALA A 182 -21.98 -13.41 -16.16
C ALA A 182 -22.55 -13.06 -14.78
N LEU A 183 -23.40 -13.93 -14.20
CA LEU A 183 -23.94 -13.72 -12.85
C LEU A 183 -22.83 -13.72 -11.79
N ILE A 184 -21.83 -14.59 -11.91
CA ILE A 184 -20.69 -14.62 -10.99
C ILE A 184 -19.85 -13.34 -11.11
N TYR A 185 -19.59 -12.87 -12.33
CA TYR A 185 -18.93 -11.58 -12.54
C TYR A 185 -19.72 -10.42 -11.95
N ALA A 186 -21.03 -10.37 -12.16
CA ALA A 186 -21.91 -9.35 -11.57
C ALA A 186 -21.89 -9.39 -10.03
N THR A 187 -21.88 -10.59 -9.44
CA THR A 187 -21.75 -10.78 -7.98
C THR A 187 -20.40 -10.27 -7.49
N ALA A 188 -19.30 -10.61 -8.16
CA ALA A 188 -17.97 -10.16 -7.78
C ALA A 188 -17.79 -8.65 -7.95
N TYR A 189 -18.41 -8.06 -8.96
CA TYR A 189 -18.45 -6.61 -9.18
C TYR A 189 -19.19 -5.90 -8.04
N LYS A 190 -20.38 -6.41 -7.65
CA LYS A 190 -21.12 -5.88 -6.49
C LYS A 190 -20.34 -6.00 -5.17
N ALA A 191 -19.52 -7.05 -5.03
CA ALA A 191 -18.63 -7.22 -3.90
C ALA A 191 -17.34 -6.36 -3.96
N LYS A 192 -17.17 -5.52 -4.99
CA LYS A 192 -15.99 -4.66 -5.20
C LYS A 192 -14.67 -5.43 -5.21
N MET A 193 -14.66 -6.62 -5.81
CA MET A 193 -13.42 -7.39 -5.98
C MET A 193 -12.47 -6.71 -6.99
N PRO A 194 -11.15 -6.83 -6.78
CA PRO A 194 -10.15 -6.22 -7.67
C PRO A 194 -10.17 -6.84 -9.08
N ASN A 195 -9.89 -6.03 -10.10
CA ASN A 195 -9.79 -6.39 -11.53
C ASN A 195 -11.00 -7.15 -12.14
N ILE A 196 -12.19 -7.09 -11.51
CA ILE A 196 -13.36 -7.83 -12.02
C ILE A 196 -13.86 -7.26 -13.33
N CYS A 197 -13.90 -5.94 -13.49
CA CYS A 197 -14.34 -5.30 -14.73
C CYS A 197 -13.49 -5.75 -15.93
N GLN A 198 -12.15 -5.70 -15.78
CA GLN A 198 -11.24 -6.15 -16.82
C GLN A 198 -11.41 -7.65 -17.14
N GLN A 199 -11.51 -8.51 -16.11
CA GLN A 199 -11.73 -9.93 -16.32
C GLN A 199 -13.08 -10.22 -17.00
N TRP A 200 -14.14 -9.50 -16.60
CA TRP A 200 -15.47 -9.63 -17.19
C TRP A 200 -15.45 -9.18 -18.65
N GLU A 201 -14.84 -8.03 -18.95
CA GLU A 201 -14.72 -7.50 -20.30
C GLU A 201 -13.94 -8.46 -21.21
N GLN A 202 -12.77 -8.93 -20.77
CA GLN A 202 -11.96 -9.90 -21.52
C GLN A 202 -12.74 -11.19 -21.79
N TRP A 203 -13.46 -11.70 -20.78
CA TRP A 203 -14.31 -12.88 -20.96
C TRP A 203 -15.46 -12.62 -21.93
N ALA A 204 -16.13 -11.47 -21.85
CA ALA A 204 -17.25 -11.11 -22.71
C ALA A 204 -16.81 -10.94 -24.18
N ILE A 205 -15.69 -10.25 -24.42
CA ILE A 205 -15.06 -10.16 -25.74
C ILE A 205 -14.70 -11.55 -26.27
N THR A 206 -14.07 -12.39 -25.45
CA THR A 206 -13.66 -13.74 -25.88
C THR A 206 -14.86 -14.64 -26.18
N THR A 207 -15.93 -14.54 -25.40
CA THR A 207 -17.09 -15.44 -25.46
C THR A 207 -18.14 -14.99 -26.48
N PHE A 208 -18.42 -13.68 -26.54
CA PHE A 208 -19.51 -13.10 -27.34
C PHE A 208 -19.02 -12.16 -28.44
N LYS A 209 -17.72 -11.82 -28.47
CA LYS A 209 -17.15 -10.74 -29.32
C LYS A 209 -17.79 -9.37 -29.07
N ASP A 210 -18.39 -9.21 -27.88
CA ASP A 210 -19.08 -8.01 -27.45
C ASP A 210 -18.98 -7.89 -25.92
N ALA A 211 -18.65 -6.70 -25.44
CA ALA A 211 -18.64 -6.35 -24.03
C ALA A 211 -19.61 -5.20 -23.70
N THR A 212 -20.50 -4.87 -24.63
CA THR A 212 -21.55 -3.86 -24.42
C THR A 212 -22.39 -4.24 -23.20
N GLY A 213 -22.45 -3.33 -22.22
CA GLY A 213 -23.17 -3.55 -20.96
C GLY A 213 -22.35 -4.16 -19.82
N VAL A 214 -21.09 -4.55 -20.05
CA VAL A 214 -20.14 -4.83 -18.95
C VAL A 214 -19.80 -3.50 -18.27
N PRO A 215 -19.88 -3.40 -16.93
CA PRO A 215 -19.42 -2.22 -16.22
C PRO A 215 -17.96 -1.94 -16.56
N LYS A 216 -17.68 -0.77 -17.12
CA LYS A 216 -16.30 -0.33 -17.31
C LYS A 216 -15.65 -0.20 -15.95
N GLN A 217 -14.38 -0.57 -15.87
CA GLN A 217 -13.57 -0.26 -14.71
C GLN A 217 -13.70 1.25 -14.46
N GLU A 218 -13.95 1.67 -13.22
CA GLU A 218 -13.71 3.07 -12.87
C GLU A 218 -12.29 3.37 -13.35
N PRO A 219 -12.10 4.46 -14.12
CA PRO A 219 -10.83 4.69 -14.80
C PRO A 219 -9.69 4.52 -13.80
N VAL A 220 -8.81 3.55 -14.06
CA VAL A 220 -7.47 3.61 -13.50
C VAL A 220 -6.93 4.89 -14.11
N ASP A 221 -6.75 5.92 -13.28
CA ASP A 221 -6.32 7.24 -13.74
C ASP A 221 -5.14 7.04 -14.71
N GLU A 222 -5.27 7.46 -15.97
CA GLU A 222 -4.15 7.41 -16.92
C GLU A 222 -3.03 8.25 -16.30
N LEU A 223 -2.01 7.58 -15.76
CA LEU A 223 -0.95 8.26 -15.06
C LEU A 223 -0.10 9.03 -16.08
N ALA A 224 -0.12 10.35 -15.96
CA ALA A 224 0.84 11.21 -16.61
C ALA A 224 2.22 11.00 -15.97
N THR A 225 3.28 11.38 -16.70
CA THR A 225 4.65 11.36 -16.19
C THR A 225 5.16 12.80 -16.15
N ASP A 226 5.75 13.19 -15.02
CA ASP A 226 6.42 14.48 -14.86
C ASP A 226 7.92 14.26 -14.72
N GLU A 227 8.71 15.17 -15.29
CA GLU A 227 10.18 15.18 -15.19
C GLU A 227 10.62 16.31 -14.28
N PHE A 228 11.47 16.00 -13.30
CA PHE A 228 11.98 16.99 -12.35
C PHE A 228 13.43 16.70 -11.97
N GLU A 229 14.11 17.74 -11.49
CA GLU A 229 15.48 17.64 -11.02
C GLU A 229 15.53 17.51 -9.49
N VAL A 230 16.16 16.43 -9.02
CA VAL A 230 16.45 16.19 -7.61
C VAL A 230 17.85 16.69 -7.31
N VAL A 231 18.01 17.45 -6.22
CA VAL A 231 19.30 17.98 -5.79
C VAL A 231 19.78 17.30 -4.52
N THR A 232 21.10 17.08 -4.41
CA THR A 232 21.75 16.60 -3.18
C THR A 232 22.84 17.58 -2.78
N VAL A 233 22.92 17.89 -1.49
CA VAL A 233 23.92 18.78 -0.90
C VAL A 233 24.85 18.08 0.08
N ASN A 234 26.06 18.61 0.23
CA ASN A 234 26.99 18.24 1.30
C ASN A 234 26.65 18.99 2.62
N SER A 235 27.43 18.76 3.68
CA SER A 235 27.27 19.42 4.98
C SER A 235 27.36 20.96 4.96
N LYS A 236 27.87 21.56 3.88
CA LYS A 236 27.98 23.02 3.69
C LYS A 236 26.81 23.60 2.89
N GLY A 237 25.83 22.78 2.52
CA GLY A 237 24.70 23.20 1.67
C GLY A 237 25.07 23.38 0.20
N GLU A 238 26.28 22.97 -0.21
CA GLU A 238 26.70 23.05 -1.62
C GLU A 238 26.11 21.88 -2.40
N ILE A 239 25.54 22.16 -3.56
CA ILE A 239 24.97 21.13 -4.44
C ILE A 239 26.10 20.27 -5.01
N ILE A 240 26.11 19.00 -4.63
CA ILE A 240 27.09 18.00 -5.07
C ILE A 240 26.54 17.06 -6.14
N ASN A 241 25.22 17.01 -6.31
CA ASN A 241 24.57 16.17 -7.32
C ASN A 241 23.25 16.78 -7.80
N ARG A 242 22.97 16.61 -9.09
CA ARG A 242 21.69 16.94 -9.74
C ARG A 242 21.30 15.77 -10.63
N VAL A 243 20.12 15.21 -10.41
CA VAL A 243 19.64 14.05 -11.16
C VAL A 243 18.22 14.31 -11.63
N TRP A 244 18.02 14.19 -12.94
CA TRP A 244 16.69 14.16 -13.53
C TRP A 244 16.01 12.83 -13.21
N GLN A 245 14.80 12.91 -12.66
CA GLN A 245 13.95 11.78 -12.36
C GLN A 245 12.56 12.00 -12.93
N GLN A 246 11.79 10.92 -12.94
CA GLN A 246 10.41 10.91 -13.39
C GLN A 246 9.52 10.34 -12.30
N ALA A 247 8.33 10.92 -12.14
CA ALA A 247 7.27 10.34 -11.31
C ALA A 247 5.97 10.26 -12.09
N GLN A 248 5.21 9.21 -11.81
CA GLN A 248 3.87 9.03 -12.34
C GLN A 248 2.87 9.76 -11.43
N TYR A 249 1.88 10.41 -12.01
CA TYR A 249 0.85 11.13 -11.26
C TYR A 249 -0.47 11.17 -12.04
N PHE A 250 -1.56 11.48 -11.36
CA PHE A 250 -2.80 11.91 -11.99
C PHE A 250 -3.29 13.23 -11.40
N SER A 251 -4.09 13.97 -12.17
CA SER A 251 -4.77 15.17 -11.69
C SER A 251 -6.22 14.85 -11.33
N GLU A 252 -6.61 15.13 -10.09
CA GLU A 252 -8.02 15.13 -9.68
C GLU A 252 -8.64 16.51 -9.95
N PRO A 253 -9.60 16.65 -10.90
CA PRO A 253 -10.21 17.92 -11.20
C PRO A 253 -11.18 18.35 -10.08
N LEU A 254 -10.94 19.52 -9.49
CA LEU A 254 -11.81 20.12 -8.47
C LEU A 254 -12.77 21.17 -9.05
N GLY A 255 -12.72 21.39 -10.36
CA GLY A 255 -13.54 22.35 -11.10
C GLY A 255 -12.86 23.72 -11.28
N ASN A 256 -13.33 24.50 -12.25
CA ASN A 256 -12.82 25.84 -12.59
C ASN A 256 -11.30 25.89 -12.86
N GLY A 257 -10.73 24.82 -13.42
CA GLY A 257 -9.29 24.73 -13.70
C GLY A 257 -8.42 24.50 -12.46
N ILE A 258 -9.01 24.19 -11.31
CA ILE A 258 -8.28 23.79 -10.10
C ILE A 258 -8.09 22.27 -10.15
N GLU A 259 -6.85 21.83 -10.02
CA GLU A 259 -6.48 20.42 -10.00
C GLU A 259 -5.72 20.07 -8.72
N LEU A 260 -5.86 18.83 -8.29
CA LEU A 260 -5.07 18.22 -7.22
C LEU A 260 -4.23 17.10 -7.83
N GLU A 261 -2.95 17.37 -8.04
CA GLU A 261 -1.98 16.38 -8.55
C GLU A 261 -1.61 15.37 -7.46
N MET A 262 -1.81 14.09 -7.78
CA MET A 262 -1.60 12.95 -6.91
C MET A 262 -0.51 12.05 -7.49
N VAL A 263 0.66 12.05 -6.86
CA VAL A 263 1.84 11.29 -7.28
C VAL A 263 1.73 9.85 -6.81
N TYR A 264 2.06 8.90 -7.70
CA TYR A 264 2.17 7.49 -7.37
C TYR A 264 3.44 7.24 -6.57
N ILE A 265 3.26 6.74 -5.35
CA ILE A 265 4.34 6.38 -4.44
C ILE A 265 4.49 4.86 -4.45
N PRO A 266 5.62 4.31 -4.93
CA PRO A 266 5.83 2.88 -4.94
C PRO A 266 5.86 2.35 -3.51
N GLY A 267 5.33 1.14 -3.31
CA GLY A 267 5.47 0.46 -2.02
C GLY A 267 6.90 0.00 -1.78
N GLY A 268 7.30 -0.09 -0.52
CA GLY A 268 8.65 -0.50 -0.15
C GLY A 268 8.84 -0.63 1.35
N THR A 269 10.04 -1.01 1.76
CA THR A 269 10.44 -1.08 3.17
C THR A 269 11.52 -0.05 3.46
N PHE A 270 11.39 0.70 4.55
CA PHE A 270 12.37 1.69 4.96
C PHE A 270 12.61 1.65 6.47
N MET A 271 13.69 2.29 6.92
CA MET A 271 13.99 2.47 8.34
C MET A 271 13.33 3.76 8.84
N MET A 272 12.29 3.63 9.65
CA MET A 272 11.57 4.75 10.25
C MET A 272 12.22 5.18 11.56
N GLY A 273 12.27 6.49 11.80
CA GLY A 273 12.88 7.09 12.98
C GLY A 273 14.35 7.47 12.81
N SER A 274 14.98 7.93 13.90
CA SER A 274 16.32 8.51 13.88
C SER A 274 17.36 7.60 14.55
N PRO A 275 18.58 7.48 13.96
CA PRO A 275 19.67 6.76 14.61
C PRO A 275 20.23 7.53 15.81
N ASP A 276 19.95 8.83 15.90
CA ASP A 276 20.40 9.68 17.00
C ASP A 276 19.67 9.31 18.31
N ASN A 277 20.45 9.22 19.38
CA ASN A 277 19.96 8.91 20.72
C ASN A 277 19.38 10.12 21.46
N SER A 278 19.53 11.34 20.91
CA SER A 278 19.19 12.59 21.58
C SER A 278 17.69 12.78 21.86
N LEU A 279 16.82 12.22 21.00
CA LEU A 279 15.36 12.39 21.11
C LEU A 279 14.64 11.05 21.25
N ASN A 280 14.10 10.77 22.43
CA ASN A 280 13.40 9.52 22.73
C ASN A 280 12.16 9.27 21.83
N ARG A 281 11.55 10.33 21.29
CA ARG A 281 10.30 10.24 20.49
C ARG A 281 10.47 9.66 19.09
N GLU A 282 11.69 9.67 18.57
CA GLU A 282 12.04 9.22 17.21
C GLU A 282 12.59 7.78 17.20
N ARG A 283 12.47 7.09 18.35
CA ARG A 283 13.12 5.80 18.62
C ARG A 283 12.13 4.74 19.08
N PRO A 284 12.48 3.46 19.00
CA PRO A 284 13.63 2.90 18.28
C PRO A 284 13.46 3.07 16.77
N GLN A 285 14.59 3.06 16.05
CA GLN A 285 14.53 2.82 14.61
C GLN A 285 13.97 1.43 14.36
N HIS A 286 13.04 1.33 13.42
CA HIS A 286 12.38 0.08 13.07
C HIS A 286 12.05 0.04 11.58
N GLN A 287 11.98 -1.17 11.03
CA GLN A 287 11.61 -1.36 9.63
C GLN A 287 10.10 -1.28 9.47
N VAL A 288 9.65 -0.45 8.53
CA VAL A 288 8.23 -0.32 8.17
C VAL A 288 8.07 -0.62 6.70
N THR A 289 7.09 -1.47 6.37
CA THR A 289 6.68 -1.73 4.99
C THR A 289 5.43 -0.93 4.65
N VAL A 290 5.53 -0.13 3.59
CA VAL A 290 4.49 0.73 3.05
C VAL A 290 3.97 0.11 1.74
N GLN A 291 2.65 -0.01 1.60
CA GLN A 291 2.03 -0.44 0.35
C GLN A 291 2.01 0.71 -0.66
N PRO A 292 1.95 0.45 -1.99
CA PRO A 292 1.79 1.54 -2.95
C PRO A 292 0.54 2.38 -2.67
N PHE A 293 0.67 3.69 -2.81
CA PHE A 293 -0.39 4.66 -2.56
C PHE A 293 -0.18 5.91 -3.41
N TYR A 294 -1.18 6.78 -3.46
CA TYR A 294 -1.04 8.10 -4.06
C TYR A 294 -0.86 9.15 -2.97
N MET A 295 -0.03 10.17 -3.19
CA MET A 295 0.14 11.31 -2.29
C MET A 295 0.08 12.62 -3.07
N GLY A 296 -0.52 13.66 -2.48
CA GLY A 296 -0.52 14.99 -3.05
C GLY A 296 0.91 15.45 -3.33
N LYS A 297 1.15 15.88 -4.58
CA LYS A 297 2.44 16.43 -5.04
C LYS A 297 2.92 17.59 -4.16
N TYR A 298 1.95 18.35 -3.66
CA TYR A 298 2.08 19.53 -2.82
C TYR A 298 1.25 19.40 -1.54
N GLN A 299 1.49 20.29 -0.58
CA GLN A 299 0.50 20.61 0.46
C GLN A 299 -0.80 21.12 -0.19
N VAL A 300 -1.95 20.86 0.44
CA VAL A 300 -3.25 21.34 -0.08
C VAL A 300 -3.22 22.85 -0.16
N THR A 301 -3.52 23.40 -1.34
CA THR A 301 -3.51 24.85 -1.55
C THR A 301 -4.80 25.52 -1.08
N GLN A 302 -4.75 26.84 -0.88
CA GLN A 302 -5.94 27.62 -0.54
C GLN A 302 -7.03 27.55 -1.62
N ALA A 303 -6.64 27.48 -2.91
CA ALA A 303 -7.58 27.27 -4.01
C ALA A 303 -8.28 25.90 -3.90
N GLN A 304 -7.52 24.83 -3.69
CA GLN A 304 -8.04 23.46 -3.54
C GLN A 304 -8.95 23.35 -2.30
N TRP A 305 -8.52 23.92 -1.17
CA TRP A 305 -9.32 24.02 0.05
C TRP A 305 -10.70 24.63 -0.21
N ARG A 306 -10.72 25.82 -0.85
CA ARG A 306 -11.98 26.51 -1.18
C ARG A 306 -12.88 25.73 -2.11
N ALA A 307 -12.31 25.02 -3.08
CA ALA A 307 -13.08 24.18 -4.00
C ALA A 307 -13.80 23.07 -3.23
N VAL A 308 -13.08 22.34 -2.38
CA VAL A 308 -13.64 21.22 -1.61
C VAL A 308 -14.55 21.69 -0.47
N ALA A 309 -14.26 22.83 0.17
CA ALA A 309 -15.10 23.42 1.21
C ALA A 309 -16.50 23.84 0.70
N LYS A 310 -16.66 24.04 -0.61
CA LYS A 310 -17.96 24.30 -1.25
C LYS A 310 -18.75 23.03 -1.57
N LEU A 311 -18.11 21.86 -1.59
CA LEU A 311 -18.79 20.58 -1.81
C LEU A 311 -19.75 20.26 -0.65
N PRO A 312 -20.78 19.43 -0.88
CA PRO A 312 -21.74 19.06 0.15
C PRO A 312 -21.06 18.50 1.40
N LYS A 313 -21.41 19.07 2.56
CA LYS A 313 -20.95 18.64 3.88
C LYS A 313 -21.17 17.13 4.12
N VAL A 314 -20.20 16.50 4.75
CA VAL A 314 -20.28 15.11 5.24
C VAL A 314 -20.54 15.10 6.74
N GLU A 315 -19.62 15.61 7.55
CA GLU A 315 -19.74 15.65 9.02
C GLU A 315 -19.81 17.07 9.59
N ARG A 316 -18.97 17.99 9.10
CA ARG A 316 -18.83 19.35 9.68
C ARG A 316 -18.71 20.45 8.63
N ASP A 317 -19.01 21.67 9.04
CA ASP A 317 -18.81 22.85 8.20
C ASP A 317 -17.32 23.18 8.14
N LEU A 318 -16.88 23.72 7.00
CA LEU A 318 -15.51 24.17 6.79
C LEU A 318 -15.54 25.69 6.57
N ASN A 319 -14.67 26.43 7.26
CA ASN A 319 -14.40 27.80 6.89
C ASN A 319 -13.68 27.80 5.52
N PRO A 320 -14.24 28.39 4.45
CA PRO A 320 -13.60 28.39 3.15
C PRO A 320 -12.31 29.24 3.10
N ASP A 321 -12.09 30.16 4.03
CA ASP A 321 -10.89 31.02 4.03
C ASP A 321 -10.24 31.08 5.43
N PRO A 322 -9.61 29.98 5.88
CA PRO A 322 -9.04 29.90 7.23
C PRO A 322 -7.68 30.58 7.36
N SER A 323 -6.91 30.64 6.27
CA SER A 323 -5.49 31.00 6.29
C SER A 323 -5.25 32.48 6.59
N ILE A 324 -4.17 32.80 7.30
CA ILE A 324 -3.64 34.14 7.53
C ILE A 324 -2.88 34.64 6.31
N PHE A 325 -1.92 33.87 5.81
CA PHE A 325 -1.16 34.23 4.61
C PHE A 325 -2.04 34.01 3.38
N LYS A 326 -2.04 34.93 2.41
CA LYS A 326 -3.00 34.90 1.30
C LYS A 326 -2.33 34.62 -0.04
N GLY A 327 -2.84 33.62 -0.74
CA GLY A 327 -2.51 33.34 -2.13
C GLY A 327 -3.08 32.00 -2.57
N GLU A 328 -3.63 31.93 -3.79
CA GLU A 328 -4.30 30.72 -4.31
C GLU A 328 -3.42 29.45 -4.22
N ASN A 329 -2.12 29.62 -4.46
CA ASN A 329 -1.13 28.54 -4.49
C ASN A 329 -0.32 28.43 -3.17
N HIS A 330 -0.64 29.22 -2.15
CA HIS A 330 -0.08 28.99 -0.82
C HIS A 330 -0.74 27.77 -0.19
N PRO A 331 -0.04 27.04 0.70
CA PRO A 331 -0.68 25.99 1.48
C PRO A 331 -1.82 26.58 2.31
N VAL A 332 -2.89 25.80 2.48
CA VAL A 332 -3.90 26.13 3.47
C VAL A 332 -3.32 25.88 4.86
N GLU A 333 -3.35 26.91 5.69
CA GLU A 333 -3.04 26.84 7.12
C GLU A 333 -4.22 27.32 7.99
N CYS A 334 -4.06 27.27 9.32
CA CYS A 334 -5.13 27.46 10.30
C CYS A 334 -6.26 26.41 10.19
N VAL A 335 -5.91 25.17 9.82
CA VAL A 335 -6.87 24.07 9.66
C VAL A 335 -6.73 23.02 10.77
N PHE A 336 -7.86 22.59 11.32
CA PHE A 336 -7.88 21.55 12.34
C PHE A 336 -7.78 20.16 11.70
N TRP A 337 -7.26 19.18 12.44
CA TRP A 337 -7.25 17.77 12.02
C TRP A 337 -8.62 17.25 11.58
N LYS A 338 -9.67 17.67 12.30
CA LYS A 338 -11.06 17.36 11.99
C LYS A 338 -11.50 18.00 10.67
N ASP A 339 -11.00 19.17 10.34
CA ASP A 339 -11.36 19.88 9.12
C ASP A 339 -10.62 19.29 7.92
N ALA A 340 -9.35 18.92 8.09
CA ALA A 340 -8.60 18.17 7.09
C ALA A 340 -9.23 16.79 6.79
N ARG A 341 -9.76 16.11 7.81
CA ARG A 341 -10.55 14.88 7.62
C ARG A 341 -11.87 15.12 6.89
N GLU A 342 -12.56 16.20 7.19
CA GLU A 342 -13.79 16.58 6.48
C GLU A 342 -13.49 16.92 5.02
N PHE A 343 -12.38 17.62 4.73
CA PHE A 343 -11.89 17.86 3.37
C PHE A 343 -11.73 16.54 2.61
N CYS A 344 -10.99 15.58 3.19
CA CYS A 344 -10.80 14.25 2.59
C CYS A 344 -12.12 13.51 2.38
N ALA A 345 -13.06 13.59 3.33
CA ALA A 345 -14.36 12.94 3.23
C ALA A 345 -15.24 13.54 2.12
N ARG A 346 -15.26 14.87 1.99
CA ARG A 346 -15.98 15.58 0.92
C ARG A 346 -15.39 15.24 -0.45
N LEU A 347 -14.06 15.26 -0.56
CA LEU A 347 -13.35 14.90 -1.78
C LEU A 347 -13.65 13.44 -2.19
N SER A 348 -13.59 12.52 -1.22
CA SER A 348 -13.93 11.10 -1.46
C SER A 348 -15.36 10.92 -1.95
N LYS A 349 -16.32 11.61 -1.33
CA LYS A 349 -17.73 11.54 -1.70
C LYS A 349 -18.01 12.11 -3.08
N ALA A 350 -17.32 13.19 -3.47
CA ALA A 350 -17.52 13.84 -4.75
C ALA A 350 -16.91 13.05 -5.93
N THR A 351 -15.76 12.41 -5.70
CA THR A 351 -14.99 11.71 -6.73
C THR A 351 -15.31 10.21 -6.81
N GLY A 352 -15.84 9.63 -5.73
CA GLY A 352 -16.01 8.18 -5.60
C GLY A 352 -14.73 7.43 -5.21
N LYS A 353 -13.58 8.12 -5.16
CA LYS A 353 -12.28 7.57 -4.75
C LYS A 353 -12.07 7.70 -3.24
N GLU A 354 -11.14 6.94 -2.69
CA GLU A 354 -10.80 7.03 -1.27
C GLU A 354 -9.66 8.04 -1.06
N TYR A 355 -9.95 9.15 -0.39
CA TYR A 355 -8.98 10.16 0.06
C TYR A 355 -8.92 10.22 1.58
N ARG A 356 -7.71 10.38 2.12
CA ARG A 356 -7.44 10.44 3.55
C ARG A 356 -6.18 11.23 3.85
N LEU A 357 -5.95 11.51 5.14
CA LEU A 357 -4.64 11.95 5.60
C LEU A 357 -3.60 10.81 5.47
N PRO A 358 -2.32 11.12 5.27
CA PRO A 358 -1.25 10.12 5.35
C PRO A 358 -1.21 9.50 6.74
N SER A 359 -0.88 8.22 6.83
CA SER A 359 -0.30 7.70 8.07
C SER A 359 1.07 8.34 8.27
N GLU A 360 1.53 8.40 9.52
CA GLU A 360 2.84 8.94 9.83
C GLU A 360 3.96 8.19 9.09
N ALA A 361 3.83 6.86 8.97
CA ALA A 361 4.78 6.03 8.25
C ALA A 361 4.81 6.33 6.75
N GLU A 362 3.65 6.53 6.12
CA GLU A 362 3.57 6.94 4.71
C GLU A 362 4.21 8.31 4.50
N TRP A 363 3.99 9.25 5.43
CA TRP A 363 4.60 10.58 5.38
C TRP A 363 6.12 10.52 5.45
N GLU A 364 6.69 9.80 6.43
CA GLU A 364 8.16 9.71 6.56
C GLU A 364 8.78 8.93 5.39
N TYR A 365 8.13 7.86 4.93
CA TYR A 365 8.57 7.12 3.76
C TYR A 365 8.64 8.01 2.52
N ALA A 366 7.56 8.76 2.28
CA ALA A 366 7.47 9.71 1.18
C ALA A 366 8.51 10.83 1.31
N CYS A 367 8.69 11.38 2.52
CA CYS A 367 9.67 12.44 2.80
C CYS A 367 11.09 12.00 2.46
N ARG A 368 11.48 10.80 2.91
CA ARG A 368 12.82 10.24 2.70
C ARG A 368 13.10 9.89 1.24
N ALA A 369 12.10 9.40 0.51
CA ALA A 369 12.24 8.98 -0.89
C ALA A 369 13.51 8.13 -1.16
N GLY A 370 13.81 7.20 -0.25
CA GLY A 370 14.97 6.30 -0.31
C GLY A 370 16.23 6.77 0.42
N THR A 371 16.30 8.01 0.92
CA THR A 371 17.45 8.49 1.70
C THR A 371 17.40 8.05 3.17
N THR A 372 18.58 7.97 3.79
CA THR A 372 18.73 7.68 5.23
C THR A 372 19.26 8.88 6.01
N THR A 373 19.54 9.98 5.32
CA THR A 373 20.03 11.24 5.88
C THR A 373 18.92 12.00 6.62
N PRO A 374 19.25 13.08 7.37
CA PRO A 374 18.25 13.89 8.06
C PRO A 374 17.24 14.56 7.13
N PHE A 375 17.66 14.92 5.91
CA PHE A 375 16.81 15.51 4.86
C PHE A 375 16.93 14.71 3.57
N HIS A 376 15.94 14.76 2.67
CA HIS A 376 16.08 14.13 1.35
C HIS A 376 17.16 14.81 0.48
N TYR A 377 17.53 16.05 0.83
CA TYR A 377 18.65 16.76 0.22
C TYR A 377 20.02 16.25 0.66
N GLY A 378 20.12 15.52 1.76
CA GLY A 378 21.40 15.03 2.29
C GLY A 378 21.61 15.39 3.77
N GLU A 379 22.86 15.69 4.11
CA GLU A 379 23.29 15.90 5.51
C GLU A 379 22.79 17.22 6.11
N THR A 380 22.40 18.18 5.27
CA THR A 380 21.88 19.49 5.69
C THR A 380 20.80 20.02 4.73
N ILE A 381 20.24 21.17 5.07
CA ILE A 381 19.27 21.94 4.29
C ILE A 381 19.60 23.43 4.39
N SER A 382 19.29 24.22 3.36
CA SER A 382 19.48 25.67 3.35
C SER A 382 18.17 26.40 3.03
N GLY A 383 18.15 27.72 3.23
CA GLY A 383 17.00 28.57 2.89
C GLY A 383 16.65 28.63 1.39
N ASP A 384 17.51 28.10 0.52
CA ASP A 384 17.26 27.94 -0.92
C ASP A 384 16.60 26.59 -1.26
N LEU A 385 16.53 25.68 -0.29
CA LEU A 385 15.99 24.32 -0.45
C LEU A 385 14.69 24.09 0.34
N ALA A 386 14.38 24.97 1.29
CA ALA A 386 13.17 24.91 2.08
C ALA A 386 12.83 26.27 2.68
N ASN A 387 11.57 26.42 3.09
CA ASN A 387 11.10 27.58 3.82
C ASN A 387 11.04 27.30 5.33
N TYR A 388 11.98 27.88 6.08
CA TYR A 388 12.10 27.78 7.55
C TYR A 388 12.87 29.02 8.07
N ASP A 389 13.13 29.13 9.38
CA ASP A 389 14.00 30.19 9.92
C ASP A 389 15.48 29.87 9.65
N ALA A 390 15.90 30.09 8.40
CA ALA A 390 17.26 29.89 7.93
C ALA A 390 18.21 31.03 8.33
N ALA A 391 17.68 32.17 8.78
CA ALA A 391 18.49 33.31 9.21
C ALA A 391 19.09 33.09 10.61
N SER A 392 18.31 32.49 11.51
CA SER A 392 18.71 32.27 12.90
C SER A 392 19.33 30.91 13.14
N TYR A 393 19.08 29.92 12.27
CA TYR A 393 19.45 28.53 12.52
C TYR A 393 20.08 27.85 11.29
N THR A 394 21.23 27.23 11.53
CA THR A 394 21.84 26.24 10.64
C THR A 394 21.77 24.86 11.31
N TYR A 395 21.70 23.81 10.50
CA TYR A 395 21.76 22.42 10.91
C TYR A 395 23.20 21.89 10.96
N ALA A 396 24.02 22.24 9.97
CA ALA A 396 25.41 21.81 9.85
C ALA A 396 26.33 23.03 9.57
N GLU A 397 27.14 22.97 8.51
CA GLU A 397 28.11 24.00 8.13
C GLU A 397 27.60 24.93 7.00
N GLU A 398 26.32 24.80 6.62
CA GLU A 398 25.73 25.65 5.59
C GLU A 398 25.64 27.12 6.04
N PRO A 399 25.72 28.08 5.11
CA PRO A 399 25.54 29.48 5.45
C PRO A 399 24.10 29.77 5.89
N ALA A 400 23.95 30.74 6.80
CA ALA A 400 22.63 31.28 7.13
C ALA A 400 21.93 31.81 5.86
N GLY A 401 20.64 31.52 5.75
CA GLY A 401 19.77 31.89 4.64
C GLY A 401 18.75 32.96 4.99
N GLU A 402 17.74 33.09 4.15
CA GLU A 402 16.60 33.99 4.35
C GLU A 402 15.56 33.37 5.29
N TYR A 403 15.13 34.12 6.30
CA TYR A 403 13.91 33.82 7.06
C TYR A 403 12.76 34.65 6.48
N ARG A 404 11.80 33.98 5.85
CA ARG A 404 10.74 34.64 5.05
C ARG A 404 9.56 35.15 5.89
N GLU A 405 9.45 34.69 7.13
CA GLU A 405 8.39 35.07 8.07
C GLU A 405 6.95 34.82 7.55
N GLN A 406 6.80 33.94 6.56
CA GLN A 406 5.52 33.57 5.96
C GLN A 406 5.62 32.28 5.14
N THR A 407 4.47 31.72 4.77
CA THR A 407 4.40 30.61 3.80
C THR A 407 4.82 31.06 2.39
N THR A 408 5.37 30.14 1.61
CA THR A 408 5.65 30.32 0.17
C THR A 408 4.62 29.55 -0.66
N PRO A 409 4.40 29.91 -1.94
CA PRO A 409 3.66 29.07 -2.86
C PRO A 409 4.22 27.64 -2.85
N VAL A 410 3.33 26.65 -2.92
CA VAL A 410 3.76 25.24 -2.98
C VAL A 410 4.61 24.99 -4.23
N GLY A 411 5.58 24.10 -4.12
CA GLY A 411 6.49 23.76 -5.21
C GLY A 411 7.59 24.80 -5.47
N SER A 412 7.83 25.72 -4.54
CA SER A 412 8.88 26.75 -4.69
C SER A 412 10.30 26.19 -4.58
N PHE A 413 10.47 25.02 -3.98
CA PHE A 413 11.76 24.37 -3.75
C PHE A 413 11.86 23.04 -4.49
N PRO A 414 13.07 22.50 -4.76
CA PRO A 414 13.21 21.25 -5.50
C PRO A 414 12.51 20.05 -4.84
N PRO A 415 11.97 19.09 -5.61
CA PRO A 415 11.33 17.92 -5.04
C PRO A 415 12.32 16.85 -4.57
N ASN A 416 11.81 15.83 -3.89
CA ASN A 416 12.53 14.61 -3.60
C ASN A 416 12.46 13.58 -4.74
N SER A 417 13.12 12.42 -4.59
CA SER A 417 13.15 11.35 -5.60
C SER A 417 11.80 10.69 -5.92
N PHE A 418 10.74 11.01 -5.18
CA PHE A 418 9.38 10.61 -5.55
C PHE A 418 8.61 11.72 -6.28
N GLY A 419 9.19 12.89 -6.50
CA GLY A 419 8.49 14.02 -7.13
C GLY A 419 7.55 14.76 -6.18
N ILE A 420 7.76 14.63 -4.87
CA ILE A 420 6.98 15.35 -3.86
C ILE A 420 7.76 16.56 -3.37
N TYR A 421 7.05 17.68 -3.24
CA TYR A 421 7.58 18.99 -2.89
C TYR A 421 7.26 19.36 -1.44
N ASP A 422 8.04 20.32 -0.91
CA ASP A 422 7.85 20.96 0.39
C ASP A 422 7.77 19.98 1.57
N MET A 423 8.50 18.85 1.50
CA MET A 423 8.54 17.86 2.59
C MET A 423 9.38 18.32 3.79
N HIS A 424 10.03 19.48 3.68
CA HIS A 424 10.85 20.12 4.70
C HIS A 424 10.45 21.61 4.78
N GLY A 425 9.77 22.02 5.85
CA GLY A 425 9.34 23.40 6.07
C GLY A 425 8.01 23.78 5.38
N ASN A 426 7.83 25.08 5.18
CA ASN A 426 6.60 25.75 4.75
C ASN A 426 5.48 25.65 5.80
N VAL A 427 4.87 24.48 5.99
CA VAL A 427 3.87 24.22 7.05
C VAL A 427 4.05 22.82 7.62
N TRP A 428 3.78 22.66 8.92
CA TRP A 428 3.57 21.35 9.51
C TRP A 428 2.42 20.63 8.82
N GLU A 429 2.52 19.31 8.75
CA GLU A 429 1.51 18.50 8.07
C GLU A 429 0.85 17.48 8.99
N LEU A 430 -0.48 17.54 9.02
CA LEU A 430 -1.32 16.64 9.79
C LEU A 430 -1.29 15.21 9.25
N CYS A 431 -0.87 14.27 10.11
CA CYS A 431 -1.01 12.84 9.87
C CYS A 431 -2.28 12.28 10.53
N ALA A 432 -2.72 11.11 10.07
CA ALA A 432 -3.88 10.40 10.61
C ALA A 432 -3.62 9.76 11.99
N ASP A 433 -2.36 9.46 12.30
CA ASP A 433 -1.97 8.79 13.53
C ASP A 433 -2.06 9.69 14.77
N PRO A 434 -2.52 9.14 15.91
CA PRO A 434 -2.39 9.82 17.19
C PRO A 434 -0.93 9.81 17.65
N MET A 435 -0.48 10.90 18.27
CA MET A 435 0.86 10.97 18.84
C MET A 435 1.05 9.92 19.95
N HIS A 436 2.25 9.34 19.99
CA HIS A 436 2.72 8.44 21.03
C HIS A 436 4.19 8.71 21.39
N ASN A 437 4.57 8.37 22.62
CA ASN A 437 5.84 8.77 23.22
C ASN A 437 7.10 8.31 22.46
N ASN A 438 7.06 7.14 21.82
CA ASN A 438 8.16 6.51 21.10
C ASN A 438 7.61 5.39 20.20
N TYR A 439 8.41 4.82 19.30
CA TYR A 439 8.07 3.70 18.43
C TYR A 439 8.14 2.31 19.11
N GLU A 440 8.18 2.22 20.45
CA GLU A 440 8.22 0.90 21.10
C GLU A 440 6.87 0.18 20.92
N GLY A 441 6.92 -0.99 20.28
CA GLY A 441 5.74 -1.80 20.01
C GLY A 441 4.84 -1.25 18.91
N THR A 442 5.33 -0.33 18.05
CA THR A 442 4.61 0.05 16.83
C THR A 442 4.68 -1.09 15.80
N PRO A 443 3.63 -1.29 14.99
CA PRO A 443 3.63 -2.31 13.94
C PRO A 443 4.70 -2.05 12.87
N ASN A 444 5.30 -3.10 12.32
CA ASN A 444 6.25 -3.02 11.18
C ASN A 444 5.55 -2.81 9.81
N ALA A 445 4.33 -2.28 9.82
CA ALA A 445 3.51 -2.02 8.65
C ALA A 445 2.91 -0.62 8.76
N SER A 446 2.66 0.04 7.63
CA SER A 446 2.02 1.36 7.56
C SER A 446 0.52 1.31 7.91
N VAL A 447 0.21 0.85 9.12
CA VAL A 447 -1.14 0.74 9.65
C VAL A 447 -1.32 1.86 10.67
N LEU A 448 -2.47 2.52 10.64
CA LEU A 448 -2.85 3.52 11.64
C LEU A 448 -2.69 2.95 13.05
N VAL A 449 -1.87 3.58 13.87
CA VAL A 449 -1.66 3.18 15.27
C VAL A 449 -2.79 3.75 16.13
N LEU A 450 -3.99 3.18 16.04
CA LEU A 450 -5.12 3.60 16.85
C LEU A 450 -5.03 2.99 18.26
N LYS A 451 -4.56 3.76 19.25
CA LYS A 451 -4.73 3.42 20.68
C LYS A 451 -5.96 4.14 21.24
N ASN A 452 -6.99 3.35 21.55
CA ASN A 452 -8.28 3.73 22.15
C ASN A 452 -9.18 4.62 21.27
N SER A 453 -10.48 4.34 21.29
CA SER A 453 -11.52 4.84 20.37
C SER A 453 -12.16 6.17 20.79
N ASN A 454 -11.53 6.92 21.70
CA ASN A 454 -12.07 8.20 22.16
C ASN A 454 -11.37 9.33 21.41
N ASN A 455 -12.02 9.92 20.40
CA ASN A 455 -11.58 11.00 19.46
C ASN A 455 -10.95 12.30 20.06
N ASN A 456 -10.12 12.20 21.11
CA ASN A 456 -9.43 13.27 21.85
C ASN A 456 -7.92 13.00 21.90
N TYR A 457 -7.30 12.74 20.75
CA TYR A 457 -5.84 12.59 20.65
C TYR A 457 -5.24 13.73 19.82
N SER A 458 -4.04 14.15 20.20
CA SER A 458 -3.23 15.06 19.39
C SER A 458 -2.73 14.33 18.15
N PRO A 459 -2.98 14.82 16.93
CA PRO A 459 -2.43 14.21 15.73
C PRO A 459 -0.92 14.42 15.67
N VAL A 460 -0.23 13.49 15.00
CA VAL A 460 1.18 13.70 14.66
C VAL A 460 1.29 14.79 13.58
N LEU A 461 2.23 15.71 13.81
CA LEU A 461 2.66 16.73 12.86
C LEU A 461 4.07 16.40 12.36
N ARG A 462 4.30 16.57 11.06
CA ARG A 462 5.57 16.29 10.38
C ARG A 462 6.01 17.45 9.47
N GLY A 463 7.31 17.51 9.18
CA GLY A 463 7.88 18.39 8.15
C GLY A 463 8.48 19.71 8.62
N GLY A 464 8.09 20.23 9.79
CA GLY A 464 8.45 21.60 10.19
C GLY A 464 7.67 22.65 9.41
N SER A 465 7.84 23.92 9.78
CA SER A 465 7.16 25.04 9.14
C SER A 465 8.08 26.22 8.87
N TRP A 466 7.54 27.26 8.22
CA TRP A 466 8.24 28.50 7.89
C TRP A 466 8.90 29.18 9.09
N LEU A 467 8.39 28.99 10.32
CA LEU A 467 8.91 29.63 11.54
C LEU A 467 9.84 28.74 12.38
N ASN A 468 10.08 27.50 11.96
CA ASN A 468 10.87 26.57 12.77
C ASN A 468 12.35 26.58 12.39
N ASN A 469 13.20 26.10 13.31
CA ASN A 469 14.58 25.81 12.97
C ASN A 469 14.70 24.56 12.07
N SER A 470 15.86 24.42 11.43
CA SER A 470 16.18 23.30 10.53
C SER A 470 16.06 21.91 11.18
N GLY A 471 16.31 21.80 12.48
CA GLY A 471 16.21 20.54 13.23
C GLY A 471 14.79 19.97 13.31
N TYR A 472 13.77 20.84 13.30
CA TYR A 472 12.34 20.46 13.23
C TYR A 472 11.94 19.99 11.83
N CYS A 473 12.70 20.37 10.80
CA CYS A 473 12.40 20.04 9.42
C CYS A 473 12.92 18.65 8.99
N ARG A 474 13.61 17.91 9.87
CA ARG A 474 14.17 16.59 9.54
C ARG A 474 13.06 15.58 9.21
N SER A 475 13.35 14.64 8.32
CA SER A 475 12.44 13.55 7.96
C SER A 475 11.95 12.73 9.16
N ALA A 476 12.78 12.56 10.20
CA ALA A 476 12.43 11.80 11.39
C ALA A 476 11.72 12.63 12.48
N TYR A 477 11.70 13.96 12.37
CA TYR A 477 11.16 14.81 13.43
C TYR A 477 9.64 14.60 13.54
N ARG A 478 9.15 14.48 14.77
CA ARG A 478 7.73 14.31 15.10
C ARG A 478 7.32 15.37 16.11
N PHE A 479 6.21 16.04 15.86
CA PHE A 479 5.65 17.02 16.78
C PHE A 479 4.20 16.71 17.10
N ASP A 480 3.75 17.08 18.31
CA ASP A 480 2.34 17.12 18.65
C ASP A 480 2.03 18.45 19.33
N ASP A 481 1.05 19.17 18.80
CA ASP A 481 0.53 20.32 19.52
C ASP A 481 -0.57 19.87 20.48
N THR A 482 -0.19 19.72 21.76
CA THR A 482 -1.11 19.35 22.85
C THR A 482 -2.15 20.44 23.14
N TRP A 483 -1.95 21.66 22.64
CA TRP A 483 -2.88 22.79 22.75
C TRP A 483 -3.68 22.95 21.47
N ARG A 484 -4.84 22.27 21.42
CA ARG A 484 -5.96 22.46 20.48
C ARG A 484 -5.67 23.49 19.36
N ILE A 485 -5.09 22.98 18.26
CA ILE A 485 -4.79 23.46 16.88
C ILE A 485 -5.63 24.62 16.30
N SER A 486 -6.11 25.55 17.12
CA SER A 486 -6.81 26.76 16.69
C SER A 486 -5.78 27.87 16.66
N PHE A 487 -5.57 28.45 15.48
CA PHE A 487 -4.82 29.69 15.24
C PHE A 487 -3.30 29.61 15.00
N ASN A 488 -2.75 28.43 14.72
CA ASN A 488 -1.36 28.37 14.25
C ASN A 488 -1.33 28.52 12.71
N ASP A 489 -0.69 29.58 12.25
CA ASP A 489 -0.50 29.97 10.85
C ASP A 489 0.58 29.17 10.12
N ASP A 490 0.90 28.01 10.67
CA ASP A 490 2.00 27.16 10.25
C ASP A 490 1.62 25.67 10.20
N VAL A 491 0.34 25.33 10.40
CA VAL A 491 -0.19 23.95 10.30
C VAL A 491 -1.15 23.82 9.13
N GLY A 492 -0.76 22.97 8.17
CA GLY A 492 -1.54 22.54 7.03
C GLY A 492 -1.59 21.01 6.92
N PHE A 493 -1.77 20.51 5.69
CA PHE A 493 -1.77 19.08 5.42
C PHE A 493 -1.60 18.78 3.92
N ARG A 494 -1.28 17.53 3.62
CA ARG A 494 -1.44 16.93 2.28
C ARG A 494 -2.34 15.71 2.35
N VAL A 495 -2.81 15.25 1.20
CA VAL A 495 -3.75 14.13 1.11
C VAL A 495 -3.11 12.89 0.48
N CYS A 496 -3.62 11.72 0.86
CA CYS A 496 -3.30 10.44 0.26
C CYS A 496 -4.54 9.81 -0.39
N GLY A 497 -4.31 9.03 -1.45
CA GLY A 497 -5.30 8.19 -2.11
C GLY A 497 -4.87 6.73 -2.13
N VAL A 498 -5.84 5.82 -2.22
CA VAL A 498 -5.56 4.38 -2.34
C VAL A 498 -5.32 4.03 -3.80
N VAL A 499 -4.24 3.31 -4.10
CA VAL A 499 -4.07 2.66 -5.40
C VAL A 499 -5.07 1.50 -5.46
N GLY A 500 -6.02 1.57 -6.40
CA GLY A 500 -6.98 0.50 -6.62
C GLY A 500 -6.23 -0.82 -6.74
N ARG A 501 -6.45 -1.74 -5.79
CA ARG A 501 -5.69 -3.00 -5.75
C ARG A 501 -5.92 -3.75 -7.06
N THR A 502 -4.86 -4.00 -7.80
CA THR A 502 -4.82 -5.02 -8.85
C THR A 502 -4.93 -6.41 -8.23
#